data_AF-A0A2K0Y833-F1
#
_entry.id   AF-A0A2K0Y833-F1
#
_cell.length_a   1.000
_cell.length_b   1.000
_cell.length_c   1.000
_cell.angle_alpha   90.00
_cell.angle_beta   90.00
_cell.angle_gamma   90.00
#
_symmetry.space_group_name_H-M   'P 1'
#
loop_
_entity.id
_entity.type
_entity.pdbx_description
1 polymer ?
#
loop_
_entity_poly.entity_id
_entity_poly.type
_entity_poly.pdbx_seq_one_letter_code
_entity_poly.pdbx_strand_id
1 'polypeptide(L)'
;MDGVSKIREEELTPLVEEFYARVRADPALGPIFNDAIDDWPEHLGKLTAFWSSVMLTSGRYKGQPVPAHLKHKARITPALFERWFALWVQTTNDRMTPEAAAALQAKARRIAESLQLAMFFQLEERSAASVANAERKDAIERPGQTHG
;
A
#
# COMPACT_ATOMS: atom_id res chain seq x y z
N MET A 1 -13.96 -26.30 21.85
CA MET A 1 -14.10 -24.84 21.76
C MET A 1 -12.99 -24.26 22.63
N ASP A 2 -11.91 -23.67 22.14
CA ASP A 2 -11.62 -23.12 20.81
C ASP A 2 -10.10 -23.11 20.58
N GLY A 3 -9.64 -23.89 19.60
CA GLY A 3 -8.25 -23.88 19.12
C GLY A 3 -8.04 -22.82 18.04
N VAL A 4 -8.58 -21.61 18.24
CA VAL A 4 -8.32 -20.49 17.33
C VAL A 4 -6.99 -19.86 17.76
N SER A 5 -5.93 -20.13 17.01
CA SER A 5 -4.64 -19.47 17.18
C SER A 5 -4.83 -17.95 17.07
N LYS A 6 -4.81 -17.28 18.22
CA LYS A 6 -4.96 -15.83 18.33
C LYS A 6 -3.61 -15.18 18.12
N ILE A 7 -3.52 -14.26 17.15
CA ILE A 7 -2.36 -13.38 16.99
C ILE A 7 -2.19 -12.58 18.28
N ARG A 8 -0.97 -12.57 18.84
CA ARG A 8 -0.63 -11.78 20.02
C ARG A 8 0.11 -10.51 19.62
N GLU A 9 -0.03 -9.48 20.45
CA GLU A 9 0.57 -8.17 20.23
C GLU A 9 2.10 -8.24 20.14
N GLU A 10 2.72 -9.03 21.02
CA GLU A 10 4.17 -9.27 21.07
C GLU A 10 4.74 -9.93 19.80
N GLU A 11 3.91 -10.59 18.98
CA GLU A 11 4.32 -11.27 17.75
C GLU A 11 4.39 -10.31 16.55
N LEU A 12 3.71 -9.15 16.64
CA LEU A 12 3.60 -8.22 15.52
C LEU A 12 4.89 -7.44 15.26
N THR A 13 5.57 -6.98 16.31
CA THR A 13 6.83 -6.25 16.17
C THR A 13 7.91 -7.07 15.43
N PRO A 14 8.29 -8.29 15.90
CA PRO A 14 9.30 -9.08 15.20
C PRO A 14 8.86 -9.53 13.80
N LEU A 15 7.56 -9.70 13.57
CA LEU A 15 7.03 -9.98 12.22
C LEU A 15 7.25 -8.80 11.27
N VAL A 16 6.91 -7.59 11.70
CA VAL A 16 7.06 -6.36 10.90
C VAL A 16 8.54 -6.06 10.65
N GLU A 17 9.39 -6.20 11.67
CA GLU A 17 10.83 -5.99 11.54
C GLU A 17 11.46 -6.95 10.53
N GLU A 18 11.21 -8.26 10.64
CA GLU A 18 11.72 -9.26 9.69
C GLU A 18 11.21 -8.97 8.27
N PHE A 19 9.92 -8.67 8.14
CA PHE A 19 9.33 -8.40 6.83
C PHE A 19 9.99 -7.20 6.16
N TYR A 20 10.19 -6.10 6.89
CA TYR A 20 10.81 -4.92 6.31
C TYR A 20 12.32 -5.04 6.15
N ALA A 21 13.01 -5.90 6.91
CA ALA A 21 14.38 -6.26 6.60
C ALA A 21 14.48 -6.89 5.19
N ARG A 22 13.55 -7.79 4.83
CA ARG A 22 13.48 -8.39 3.49
C ARG A 22 13.09 -7.37 2.41
N VAL A 23 12.10 -6.51 2.68
CA VAL A 23 11.70 -5.42 1.75
C VAL A 23 12.86 -4.48 1.45
N ARG A 24 13.67 -4.12 2.45
CA ARG A 24 14.82 -3.22 2.29
C ARG A 24 15.94 -3.82 1.45
N ALA A 25 16.13 -5.14 1.56
CA ALA A 25 17.14 -5.88 0.81
C ALA A 25 16.67 -6.23 -0.62
N ASP A 26 15.37 -6.12 -0.89
CA ASP A 26 14.81 -6.46 -2.19
C ASP A 26 15.25 -5.46 -3.28
N PRO A 27 15.77 -5.91 -4.44
CA PRO A 27 16.29 -5.00 -5.46
C PRO A 27 15.26 -4.06 -6.11
N ALA A 28 13.98 -4.43 -6.11
CA ALA A 28 12.92 -3.64 -6.74
C ALA A 28 12.16 -2.78 -5.73
N LEU A 29 11.91 -3.29 -4.52
CA LEU A 29 11.22 -2.57 -3.46
C LEU A 29 12.17 -1.69 -2.65
N GLY A 30 13.36 -2.21 -2.33
CA GLY A 30 14.36 -1.58 -1.45
C GLY A 30 14.62 -0.12 -1.81
N PRO A 31 14.96 0.23 -3.06
CA PRO A 31 15.19 1.61 -3.44
C PRO A 31 13.99 2.54 -3.17
N ILE A 32 12.75 2.08 -3.32
CA ILE A 32 11.56 2.91 -3.09
C ILE A 32 11.41 3.23 -1.61
N PHE A 33 11.56 2.22 -0.75
CA PHE A 33 11.42 2.39 0.70
C PHE A 33 12.61 3.10 1.32
N ASN A 34 13.83 2.74 0.94
CA ASN A 34 15.06 3.33 1.48
C ASN A 34 15.21 4.81 1.11
N ASP A 35 14.71 5.24 -0.05
CA ASP A 35 14.70 6.66 -0.42
C ASP A 35 13.56 7.46 0.26
N ALA A 36 12.49 6.78 0.69
CA ALA A 36 11.29 7.42 1.23
C ALA A 36 11.29 7.52 2.76
N ILE A 37 12.14 6.74 3.45
CA ILE A 37 12.13 6.58 4.90
C ILE A 37 13.53 6.88 5.45
N ASP A 38 13.63 8.00 6.16
CA ASP A 38 14.85 8.41 6.85
C ASP A 38 14.97 7.75 8.23
N ASP A 39 13.89 7.71 9.01
CA ASP A 39 13.82 7.11 10.35
C ASP A 39 13.11 5.75 10.33
N TRP A 40 13.91 4.70 10.18
CA TRP A 40 13.42 3.32 10.15
C TRP A 40 12.78 2.86 11.47
N PRO A 41 13.39 3.07 12.66
CA PRO A 41 12.75 2.74 13.93
C PRO A 41 11.36 3.37 14.09
N GLU A 42 11.21 4.66 13.78
CA GLU A 42 9.91 5.34 13.88
C GLU A 42 8.89 4.74 12.89
N HIS A 43 9.33 4.46 11.65
CA HIS A 43 8.48 3.86 10.63
C HIS A 43 8.00 2.46 11.00
N LEU A 44 8.89 1.60 11.51
CA LEU A 44 8.55 0.25 11.98
C LEU A 44 7.57 0.28 13.16
N GLY A 45 7.71 1.26 14.06
CA GLY A 45 6.73 1.50 15.13
C GLY A 45 5.33 1.84 14.59
N LYS A 46 5.25 2.73 13.59
CA LYS A 46 3.98 3.08 12.91
C LYS A 46 3.33 1.87 12.23
N LEU A 47 4.13 1.03 11.58
CA LEU A 47 3.66 -0.19 10.90
C LEU A 47 3.21 -1.29 11.87
N THR A 48 3.89 -1.42 13.00
CA THR A 48 3.46 -2.32 14.08
C THR A 48 2.12 -1.86 14.65
N ALA A 49 1.95 -0.55 14.91
CA ALA A 49 0.68 0.02 15.32
C ALA A 49 -0.42 -0.20 14.27
N PHE A 50 -0.08 -0.11 12.97
CA PHE A 50 -1.00 -0.39 11.87
C PHE A 50 -1.51 -1.83 11.92
N TRP A 51 -0.61 -2.81 11.96
CA TRP A 51 -1.00 -4.23 12.00
C TRP A 51 -1.78 -4.60 13.26
N SER A 52 -1.43 -4.01 14.40
CA SER A 52 -2.18 -4.16 15.64
C SER A 52 -3.60 -3.59 15.53
N SER A 53 -3.79 -2.40 14.95
CA SER A 53 -5.13 -1.89 14.66
C SER A 53 -5.91 -2.79 13.71
N VAL A 54 -5.25 -3.34 12.70
CA VAL A 54 -5.85 -4.12 11.62
C VAL A 54 -6.28 -5.52 12.07
N MET A 55 -5.47 -6.17 12.92
CA MET A 55 -5.67 -7.56 13.35
C MET A 55 -6.29 -7.67 14.74
N LEU A 56 -5.99 -6.73 15.63
CA LEU A 56 -6.38 -6.77 17.05
C LEU A 56 -7.35 -5.64 17.42
N THR A 57 -7.72 -4.76 16.48
CA THR A 57 -8.65 -3.64 16.71
C THR A 57 -8.18 -2.70 17.83
N SER A 58 -6.86 -2.57 18.03
CA SER A 58 -6.29 -1.77 19.12
C SER A 58 -6.46 -0.25 18.94
N GLY A 59 -6.69 0.21 17.71
CA GLY A 59 -6.90 1.62 17.40
C GLY A 59 -5.66 2.50 17.53
N ARG A 60 -4.45 1.92 17.67
CA ARG A 60 -3.18 2.66 17.86
C ARG A 60 -2.72 3.40 16.61
N TYR A 61 -2.97 2.85 15.43
CA TYR A 61 -2.69 3.55 14.18
C TYR A 61 -3.72 4.62 13.85
N LYS A 62 -3.24 5.85 13.65
CA LYS A 62 -4.06 7.03 13.31
C LYS A 62 -3.76 7.61 11.92
N GLY A 63 -2.91 6.95 11.14
CA GLY A 63 -2.52 7.42 9.80
C GLY A 63 -3.54 7.10 8.71
N GLN A 64 -3.26 7.59 7.51
CA GLN A 64 -4.08 7.34 6.31
C GLN A 64 -3.21 6.66 5.24
N PRO A 65 -3.37 5.34 5.00
CA PRO A 65 -2.51 4.60 4.07
C PRO A 65 -2.57 5.12 2.64
N VAL A 66 -3.77 5.39 2.09
CA VAL A 66 -3.93 5.81 0.68
C VAL A 66 -3.13 7.09 0.37
N PRO A 67 -3.30 8.22 1.10
CA PRO A 67 -2.47 9.41 0.89
C PRO A 67 -0.97 9.16 1.01
N ALA A 68 -0.52 8.31 1.92
CA ALA A 68 0.90 8.00 2.09
C ALA A 68 1.48 7.31 0.84
N HIS A 69 0.75 6.36 0.24
CA HIS A 69 1.22 5.67 -0.96
C HIS A 69 1.11 6.53 -2.22
N LEU A 70 0.08 7.39 -2.33
CA LEU A 70 -0.08 8.31 -3.45
C LEU A 70 1.09 9.29 -3.60
N LYS A 71 1.77 9.68 -2.51
CA LYS A 71 2.99 10.51 -2.57
C LYS A 71 4.10 9.86 -3.40
N HIS A 72 4.14 8.54 -3.47
CA HIS A 72 5.16 7.77 -4.18
C HIS A 72 4.63 7.13 -5.46
N LYS A 73 3.44 7.54 -5.93
CA LYS A 73 2.74 6.90 -7.06
C LYS A 73 3.60 6.78 -8.32
N ALA A 74 4.45 7.76 -8.62
CA ALA A 74 5.31 7.72 -9.80
C ALA A 74 6.30 6.53 -9.83
N ARG A 75 6.58 5.93 -8.66
CA ARG A 75 7.50 4.80 -8.49
C ARG A 75 6.81 3.49 -8.16
N ILE A 76 5.52 3.52 -7.80
CA ILE A 76 4.74 2.35 -7.39
C ILE A 76 3.95 1.80 -8.58
N THR A 77 4.11 0.51 -8.85
CA THR A 77 3.42 -0.22 -9.92
C THR A 77 2.66 -1.41 -9.35
N PRO A 78 1.65 -1.96 -10.06
CA PRO A 78 0.94 -3.16 -9.62
C PRO A 78 1.88 -4.36 -9.36
N ALA A 79 2.92 -4.54 -10.19
CA ALA A 79 3.89 -5.61 -10.02
C ALA A 79 4.67 -5.52 -8.68
N LEU A 80 4.89 -4.31 -8.16
CA LEU A 80 5.54 -4.12 -6.86
C LEU A 80 4.62 -4.51 -5.70
N PHE A 81 3.30 -4.38 -5.83
CA PHE A 81 2.36 -4.90 -4.83
C PHE A 81 2.42 -6.43 -4.74
N GLU A 82 2.45 -7.13 -5.88
CA GLU A 82 2.59 -8.59 -5.90
C GLU A 82 3.91 -9.04 -5.26
N ARG A 83 5.01 -8.34 -5.56
CA ARG A 83 6.32 -8.63 -4.96
C ARG A 83 6.33 -8.39 -3.44
N TRP A 84 5.75 -7.28 -2.99
CA TRP A 84 5.59 -6.98 -1.57
C TRP A 84 4.74 -8.04 -0.88
N PHE A 85 3.65 -8.48 -1.52
CA PHE A 85 2.75 -9.50 -0.98
C PHE A 85 3.43 -10.87 -0.91
N ALA A 86 4.24 -11.25 -1.89
CA ALA A 86 5.02 -12.49 -1.86
C ALA A 86 5.99 -12.53 -0.67
N LEU A 87 6.71 -11.43 -0.40
CA LEU A 87 7.58 -11.32 0.77
C LEU A 87 6.78 -11.40 2.08
N TRP A 88 5.57 -10.83 2.12
CA TRP A 88 4.69 -10.89 3.29
C TRP A 88 4.21 -12.32 3.56
N VAL A 89 3.79 -13.04 2.51
CA VAL A 89 3.42 -14.47 2.60
C VAL A 89 4.58 -15.29 3.14
N GLN A 90 5.78 -15.12 2.57
CA GLN A 90 6.97 -15.83 3.04
C GLN A 90 7.24 -15.54 4.52
N THR A 91 7.25 -14.26 4.91
CA THR A 91 7.60 -13.87 6.28
C THR A 91 6.57 -14.36 7.29
N THR A 92 5.28 -14.27 6.97
CA THR A 92 4.21 -14.75 7.87
C THR A 92 4.24 -16.27 8.02
N ASN A 93 4.52 -17.03 6.96
CA ASN A 93 4.70 -18.48 7.04
C ASN A 93 5.92 -18.87 7.90
N ASP A 94 7.01 -18.10 7.83
CA ASP A 94 8.22 -18.37 8.61
C ASP A 94 8.05 -18.08 10.11
N ARG A 95 7.18 -17.13 10.48
CA ARG A 95 7.12 -16.56 11.84
C ARG A 95 5.86 -16.87 12.64
N MET A 96 4.76 -17.21 11.97
CA MET A 96 3.45 -17.35 12.61
C MET A 96 2.94 -18.78 12.50
N THR A 97 1.96 -19.15 13.33
CA THR A 97 1.24 -20.41 13.11
C THR A 97 0.51 -20.35 11.76
N PRO A 98 0.23 -21.50 11.11
CA PRO A 98 -0.46 -21.51 9.82
C PRO A 98 -1.77 -20.73 9.79
N GLU A 99 -2.57 -20.79 10.86
CA GLU A 99 -3.83 -20.06 10.95
C GLU A 99 -3.63 -18.55 11.08
N ALA A 100 -2.67 -18.12 11.91
CA ALA A 100 -2.33 -16.72 12.08
C ALA A 100 -1.74 -16.13 10.79
N ALA A 101 -0.85 -16.87 10.10
CA ALA A 101 -0.29 -16.50 8.82
C ALA A 101 -1.39 -16.32 7.77
N ALA A 102 -2.31 -17.29 7.64
CA ALA A 102 -3.43 -17.20 6.70
C ALA A 102 -4.32 -15.97 6.96
N ALA A 103 -4.60 -15.64 8.24
CA ALA A 103 -5.37 -14.46 8.60
C ALA A 103 -4.67 -13.14 8.21
N LEU A 104 -3.38 -13.03 8.52
CA LEU A 104 -2.54 -11.88 8.15
C LEU A 104 -2.47 -11.71 6.63
N GLN A 105 -2.23 -12.79 5.88
CA GLN A 105 -2.16 -12.78 4.43
C GLN A 105 -3.49 -12.38 3.78
N ALA A 106 -4.61 -12.93 4.26
CA ALA A 106 -5.94 -12.58 3.75
C ALA A 106 -6.29 -11.11 4.00
N LYS A 107 -5.81 -10.52 5.10
CA LYS A 107 -6.00 -9.10 5.40
C LYS A 107 -5.09 -8.22 4.54
N ALA A 108 -3.82 -8.59 4.39
CA ALA A 108 -2.85 -7.91 3.55
C ALA A 108 -3.32 -7.82 2.09
N ARG A 109 -3.86 -8.92 1.54
CA ARG A 109 -4.38 -8.96 0.17
C ARG A 109 -5.49 -7.94 -0.07
N ARG A 110 -6.49 -7.91 0.82
CA ARG A 110 -7.61 -6.95 0.73
C ARG A 110 -7.13 -5.49 0.83
N ILE A 111 -6.13 -5.23 1.69
CA ILE A 111 -5.53 -3.89 1.81
C ILE A 111 -4.79 -3.53 0.51
N ALA A 112 -4.00 -4.45 -0.03
CA ALA A 112 -3.29 -4.25 -1.29
C ALA A 112 -4.25 -3.98 -2.45
N GLU A 113 -5.32 -4.77 -2.60
CA GLU A 113 -6.38 -4.55 -3.59
C GLU A 113 -7.03 -3.16 -3.44
N SER A 114 -7.38 -2.76 -2.22
CA SER A 114 -7.96 -1.45 -1.95
C SER A 114 -7.01 -0.29 -2.28
N LEU A 115 -5.72 -0.42 -1.95
CA LEU A 115 -4.69 0.57 -2.29
C LEU A 115 -4.49 0.66 -3.79
N GLN A 116 -4.40 -0.47 -4.49
CA GLN A 116 -4.26 -0.51 -5.94
C GLN A 116 -5.45 0.16 -6.64
N LEU A 117 -6.68 -0.16 -6.22
CA LEU A 117 -7.88 0.49 -6.76
C LEU A 117 -7.83 2.01 -6.55
N ALA A 118 -7.52 2.47 -5.33
CA ALA A 118 -7.44 3.90 -5.03
C ALA A 118 -6.32 4.61 -5.81
N MET A 119 -5.17 3.97 -6.05
CA MET A 119 -4.02 4.58 -6.72
C MET A 119 -4.14 4.61 -8.24
N PHE A 120 -4.74 3.58 -8.84
CA PHE A 120 -4.74 3.41 -10.29
C PHE A 120 -6.07 3.77 -10.94
N PHE A 121 -7.21 3.45 -10.31
CA PHE A 121 -8.53 3.74 -10.89
C PHE A 121 -8.90 5.24 -10.79
N GLN A 122 -8.61 5.89 -9.65
CA GLN A 122 -8.89 7.34 -9.49
C GLN A 122 -8.11 8.23 -10.46
N LEU A 123 -7.04 7.73 -11.07
CA LEU A 123 -6.25 8.48 -12.03
C LEU A 123 -6.67 8.30 -13.47
N GLU A 124 -7.25 7.16 -13.84
CA GLU A 124 -7.92 7.06 -15.14
C GLU A 124 -9.08 8.05 -15.18
N GLU A 125 -9.89 8.13 -14.12
CA GLU A 125 -11.00 9.09 -14.04
C GLU A 125 -10.52 10.56 -14.02
N ARG A 126 -9.50 10.91 -13.21
CA ARG A 126 -8.96 12.30 -13.18
C ARG A 126 -8.26 12.70 -14.47
N SER A 127 -7.54 11.78 -15.13
CA SER A 127 -6.87 12.06 -16.40
C SER A 127 -7.90 12.21 -17.53
N ALA A 128 -8.88 11.33 -17.60
CA ALA A 128 -9.98 11.43 -18.58
C ALA A 128 -10.79 12.72 -18.40
N ALA A 129 -11.11 13.10 -17.15
CA ALA A 129 -11.82 14.36 -16.86
C ALA A 129 -10.99 15.60 -17.22
N SER A 130 -9.66 15.57 -17.04
CA SER A 130 -8.78 16.68 -17.41
C SER A 130 -8.64 16.84 -18.92
N VAL A 131 -8.52 15.75 -19.68
CA VAL A 131 -8.46 15.78 -21.15
C VAL A 131 -9.77 16.30 -21.71
N ALA A 132 -10.91 15.77 -21.26
CA ALA A 132 -12.23 16.21 -21.70
C ALA A 132 -12.50 17.70 -21.41
N ASN A 133 -11.95 18.25 -20.32
CA ASN A 133 -12.10 19.68 -20.00
C ASN A 133 -11.18 20.57 -20.85
N ALA A 134 -10.00 20.09 -21.25
CA ALA A 134 -9.11 20.79 -22.17
C ALA A 134 -9.71 20.86 -23.58
N GLU A 135 -10.22 19.74 -24.11
CA GLU A 135 -10.89 19.68 -25.41
C GLU A 135 -12.14 20.57 -25.48
N ARG A 136 -12.89 20.70 -24.37
CA ARG A 136 -14.03 21.63 -24.27
C ARG A 136 -13.62 23.09 -24.31
N LYS A 137 -12.46 23.46 -23.74
CA LYS A 137 -11.95 24.84 -23.80
C LYS A 137 -11.46 25.18 -25.20
N ASP A 138 -10.71 24.29 -25.85
CA ASP A 138 -10.23 24.47 -27.22
C ASP A 138 -11.39 24.61 -28.23
N ALA A 139 -12.50 23.91 -28.01
CA ALA A 139 -13.68 24.02 -28.87
C ALA A 139 -14.43 25.36 -28.73
N ILE A 140 -14.30 26.05 -27.59
CA ILE A 140 -14.94 27.36 -27.33
C ILE A 140 -14.07 28.52 -27.86
N GLU A 141 -12.75 28.35 -27.99
CA GLU A 141 -11.80 29.38 -28.42
C GLU A 141 -11.49 29.42 -29.92
N ARG A 142 -12.19 28.67 -30.78
CA ARG A 142 -12.04 28.78 -32.24
C ARG A 142 -13.09 29.73 -32.86
N PRO A 143 -12.82 31.05 -33.02
CA PRO A 143 -13.68 31.91 -33.81
C PRO A 143 -13.62 31.49 -35.29
N GLY A 144 -14.79 31.33 -35.89
CA GLY A 144 -14.96 30.90 -37.28
C GLY A 144 -14.15 31.76 -38.25
N GLN A 145 -13.18 31.14 -38.92
CA GLN A 145 -12.58 31.72 -40.11
C GLN A 145 -13.61 31.68 -41.26
N THR A 146 -14.36 32.77 -41.42
CA THR A 146 -14.99 33.11 -42.69
C THR A 146 -13.92 33.70 -43.60
N HIS A 147 -13.43 32.92 -44.57
CA HIS A 147 -12.70 33.47 -45.73
C HIS A 147 -13.73 33.98 -46.75
N GLY A 148 -13.47 35.20 -47.24
CA GLY A 148 -14.31 35.94 -48.19
C GLY A 148 -14.17 35.51 -49.64
#